data_AF-A0A453E876-F1
#
_entry.id   AF-A0A453E876-F1
#
_cell.length_a   1.000
_cell.length_b   1.000
_cell.length_c   1.000
_cell.angle_alpha   90.00
_cell.angle_beta   90.00
_cell.angle_gamma   90.00
#
_symmetry.space_group_name_H-M   'P 1'
#
loop_
_entity.id
_entity.type
_entity.pdbx_description
1 polymer ?
#
loop_
_entity_poly.entity_id
_entity_poly.type
_entity_poly.pdbx_seq_one_letter_code
_entity_poly.pdbx_strand_id
1 'polypeptide(L)'
;MRAQYISTKELRICIGTYNAAGIEPPEGLDIAEWLGTTGGEQADMYVLGFQEVVPLNAGNVLGAEDVRPALAWEALIRDTLTRTQPSCSRPKYRYRSHPATPTRDGSDELFPGGTDTETDDDAPFSFPVYPEEYVAATPRMLGAMVDIEDEQPRAQQRALLKTMSKTDRIGLAWPEQPLDLMATASLAAADDCPAMVPDLDLDLDGEAARGHGKKKGGVRSPFVRIVSKQMVGVFLTIWVRRGLRRCVQNIKVSTVGVGAMGYIGNKGSVSASMSIYQTMFCFVCTHLSAGERPGNLLKRNADVQEIHRRTRFAGPGGLELPRDIYDHERIFWLGDLNYRIDVPYDRTHGLIAAMDWPQLAEKDQLKRELRKGRAFEGWSEGVLEFAPTYKYEIGTGKYIGDDQKGGRRTPAWCDRVLSFGKGVRLLGYGRSELTLSDHKPVTATYAAEVEVFCGRKLQRALTLTDAEVESGDVVVPDLEF
;
A
#
# COMPACT_ATOMS: atom_id res chain seq x y z
N MET A 1 1.17 -26.55 13.62
CA MET A 1 0.78 -25.87 14.87
C MET A 1 0.19 -24.47 14.63
N ARG A 2 0.86 -23.54 13.91
CA ARG A 2 0.38 -22.15 13.68
C ARG A 2 -1.06 -22.02 13.14
N ALA A 3 -1.45 -22.87 12.19
CA ALA A 3 -2.79 -22.86 11.60
C ALA A 3 -3.94 -23.16 12.59
N GLN A 4 -3.65 -23.79 13.74
CA GLN A 4 -4.67 -24.16 14.72
C GLN A 4 -5.19 -22.96 15.52
N TYR A 5 -4.41 -21.89 15.64
CA TYR A 5 -4.76 -20.70 16.46
C TYR A 5 -4.79 -19.38 15.69
N ILE A 6 -4.52 -19.40 14.39
CA ILE A 6 -4.69 -18.25 13.50
C ILE A 6 -6.04 -18.35 12.78
N SER A 7 -6.65 -17.21 12.53
CA SER A 7 -7.79 -17.05 11.63
C SER A 7 -7.48 -16.00 10.58
N THR A 8 -7.89 -16.25 9.35
CA THR A 8 -7.77 -15.26 8.27
C THR A 8 -8.98 -14.33 8.27
N LYS A 9 -8.71 -13.04 8.07
CA LYS A 9 -9.73 -12.02 7.83
C LYS A 9 -9.40 -11.30 6.52
N GLU A 10 -10.41 -10.90 5.76
CA GLU A 10 -10.22 -10.06 4.58
C GLU A 10 -10.37 -8.58 4.97
N LEU A 11 -9.46 -7.72 4.52
CA LEU A 11 -9.54 -6.27 4.61
C LEU A 11 -9.73 -5.67 3.21
N ARG A 12 -10.63 -4.69 3.10
CA ARG A 12 -10.78 -3.90 1.87
C ARG A 12 -9.79 -2.73 1.89
N ILE A 13 -8.86 -2.69 0.95
CA ILE A 13 -7.84 -1.65 0.83
C ILE A 13 -8.08 -0.86 -0.45
N CYS A 14 -8.29 0.44 -0.35
CA CYS A 14 -8.35 1.37 -1.47
C CYS A 14 -6.98 2.05 -1.64
N ILE A 15 -6.38 1.92 -2.81
CA ILE A 15 -5.06 2.47 -3.13
C ILE A 15 -5.22 3.44 -4.27
N GLY A 16 -4.94 4.72 -4.02
CA GLY A 16 -5.07 5.80 -4.99
C GLY A 16 -3.72 6.45 -5.28
N THR A 17 -3.50 6.87 -6.52
CA THR A 17 -2.36 7.71 -6.89
C THR A 17 -2.78 8.89 -7.76
N TYR A 18 -2.15 10.05 -7.53
CA TYR A 18 -2.46 11.26 -8.29
C TYR A 18 -1.24 12.20 -8.41
N ASN A 19 -0.82 12.49 -9.64
CA ASN A 19 0.10 13.59 -9.89
C ASN A 19 -0.66 14.93 -9.85
N ALA A 20 -0.40 15.74 -8.82
CA ALA A 20 -1.11 16.99 -8.55
C ALA A 20 -0.55 18.19 -9.32
N ALA A 21 0.54 18.04 -10.09
CA ALA A 21 1.17 19.11 -10.89
C ALA A 21 1.51 20.39 -10.10
N GLY A 22 1.78 20.26 -8.80
CA GLY A 22 2.07 21.34 -7.87
C GLY A 22 0.84 22.15 -7.45
N ILE A 23 -0.37 21.66 -7.73
CA ILE A 23 -1.62 22.36 -7.51
C ILE A 23 -2.22 21.91 -6.17
N GLU A 24 -2.47 22.88 -5.30
CA GLU A 24 -3.21 22.69 -4.06
C GLU A 24 -4.70 22.40 -4.35
N PRO A 25 -5.39 21.60 -3.52
CA PRO A 25 -6.81 21.35 -3.73
C PRO A 25 -7.60 22.65 -3.53
N PRO A 26 -8.42 23.08 -4.51
CA PRO A 26 -9.26 24.25 -4.36
C PRO A 26 -10.38 23.98 -3.33
N GLU A 27 -10.91 25.06 -2.76
CA GLU A 27 -12.06 24.98 -1.85
C GLU A 27 -13.26 24.32 -2.54
N GLY A 28 -13.89 23.36 -1.85
CA GLY A 28 -15.06 22.65 -2.36
C GLY A 28 -14.77 21.55 -3.39
N LEU A 29 -13.50 21.23 -3.69
CA LEU A 29 -13.16 20.07 -4.51
C LEU A 29 -13.78 18.79 -3.92
N ASP A 30 -14.46 18.00 -4.73
CA ASP A 30 -14.99 16.70 -4.31
C ASP A 30 -14.13 15.56 -4.84
N ILE A 31 -13.65 14.71 -3.93
CA ILE A 31 -12.85 13.53 -4.24
C ILE A 31 -13.54 12.23 -3.83
N ALA A 32 -14.83 12.28 -3.47
CA ALA A 32 -15.58 11.09 -3.02
C ALA A 32 -15.61 9.97 -4.06
N GLU A 33 -15.75 10.32 -5.35
CA GLU A 33 -15.68 9.35 -6.45
C GLU A 33 -14.30 8.71 -6.56
N TRP A 34 -13.23 9.51 -6.49
CA TRP A 34 -11.85 8.99 -6.53
C TRP A 34 -11.56 8.03 -5.38
N LEU A 35 -12.04 8.36 -4.18
CA LEU A 35 -11.92 7.49 -3.00
C LEU A 35 -12.92 6.32 -3.00
N GLY A 36 -13.86 6.24 -3.95
CA GLY A 36 -14.87 5.19 -3.99
C GLY A 36 -15.81 5.21 -2.77
N THR A 37 -16.07 6.39 -2.20
CA THR A 37 -16.98 6.56 -1.06
C THR A 37 -18.42 6.89 -1.49
N THR A 38 -18.68 6.98 -2.79
CA THR A 38 -19.99 7.18 -3.38
C THR A 38 -20.74 5.84 -3.53
N GLY A 39 -21.86 5.68 -2.82
CA GLY A 39 -22.83 4.61 -3.08
C GLY A 39 -22.39 3.15 -2.79
N GLY A 40 -21.18 2.92 -2.28
CA GLY A 40 -20.63 1.60 -1.98
C GLY A 40 -20.11 1.43 -0.55
N GLU A 41 -19.67 0.22 -0.22
CA GLU A 41 -19.01 -0.07 1.06
C GLU A 41 -17.63 0.60 1.11
N GLN A 42 -17.44 1.47 2.11
CA GLN A 42 -16.15 2.12 2.35
C GLN A 42 -15.04 1.10 2.64
N ALA A 43 -13.84 1.34 2.12
CA ALA A 43 -12.67 0.55 2.46
C ALA A 43 -12.32 0.62 3.95
N ASP A 44 -11.65 -0.42 4.46
CA ASP A 44 -11.08 -0.44 5.81
C ASP A 44 -9.82 0.41 5.91
N MET A 45 -9.12 0.60 4.79
CA MET A 45 -7.88 1.32 4.68
C MET A 45 -7.77 2.05 3.34
N TYR A 46 -7.26 3.27 3.37
CA TYR A 46 -6.97 4.10 2.21
C TYR A 46 -5.47 4.42 2.19
N VAL A 47 -4.82 4.15 1.06
CA VAL A 47 -3.41 4.44 0.81
C VAL A 47 -3.36 5.39 -0.38
N LEU A 48 -2.95 6.64 -0.14
CA LEU A 48 -3.01 7.69 -1.14
C LEU A 48 -1.61 8.24 -1.40
N GLY A 49 -1.14 8.05 -2.62
CA GLY A 49 0.13 8.56 -3.12
C GLY A 49 -0.09 9.80 -3.98
N PHE A 50 0.71 10.84 -3.75
CA PHE A 50 0.73 12.03 -4.58
C PHE A 50 2.11 12.24 -5.19
N GLN A 51 2.14 12.75 -6.40
CA GLN A 51 3.35 13.15 -7.12
C GLN A 51 3.22 14.61 -7.52
N GLU A 52 4.33 15.33 -7.54
CA GLU A 52 4.32 16.80 -7.67
C GLU A 52 3.31 17.45 -6.73
N VAL A 53 3.26 17.02 -5.45
CA VAL A 53 2.33 17.63 -4.47
C VAL A 53 2.64 19.12 -4.25
N VAL A 54 3.88 19.53 -4.53
CA VAL A 54 4.35 20.93 -4.50
C VAL A 54 4.89 21.35 -5.86
N PRO A 55 4.86 22.65 -6.20
CA PRO A 55 5.51 23.16 -7.41
C PRO A 55 7.00 22.82 -7.44
N LEU A 56 7.49 22.28 -8.55
CA LEU A 56 8.89 21.88 -8.68
C LEU A 56 9.79 23.08 -9.04
N ASN A 57 10.05 23.95 -8.07
CA ASN A 57 11.01 25.04 -8.17
C ASN A 57 12.29 24.74 -7.35
N ALA A 58 13.35 25.53 -7.56
CA ALA A 58 14.62 25.33 -6.86
C ALA A 58 14.49 25.38 -5.33
N GLY A 59 13.58 26.21 -4.81
CA GLY A 59 13.29 26.31 -3.37
C GLY A 59 12.70 25.02 -2.80
N ASN A 60 11.76 24.39 -3.50
CA ASN A 60 11.16 23.13 -3.04
C ASN A 60 12.07 21.91 -3.25
N VAL A 61 13.01 21.99 -4.20
CA VAL A 61 13.95 20.89 -4.50
C VAL A 61 15.22 20.94 -3.65
N LEU A 62 15.70 22.13 -3.29
CA LEU A 62 16.98 22.34 -2.59
C LEU A 62 16.84 23.06 -1.23
N GLY A 63 15.67 23.64 -0.95
CA GLY A 63 15.37 24.34 0.30
C GLY A 63 14.55 23.48 1.27
N ALA A 64 14.01 24.14 2.30
CA ALA A 64 13.13 23.48 3.25
C ALA A 64 11.85 22.98 2.55
N GLU A 65 11.41 21.77 2.91
CA GLU A 65 10.23 21.15 2.31
C GLU A 65 8.95 21.92 2.67
N ASP A 66 8.23 22.42 1.66
CA ASP A 66 6.92 23.04 1.85
C ASP A 66 5.85 21.95 2.03
N VAL A 67 5.31 21.83 3.24
CA VAL A 67 4.32 20.80 3.58
C VAL A 67 2.88 21.30 3.45
N ARG A 68 2.66 22.59 3.19
CA ARG A 68 1.31 23.18 3.16
C ARG A 68 0.39 22.53 2.12
N PRO A 69 0.84 22.24 0.88
CA PRO A 69 0.00 21.55 -0.09
C PRO A 69 -0.42 20.15 0.37
N ALA A 70 0.50 19.38 0.95
CA ALA A 70 0.21 18.05 1.47
C ALA A 70 -0.82 18.11 2.61
N LEU A 71 -0.69 19.08 3.53
CA LEU A 71 -1.66 19.30 4.61
C LEU A 71 -3.06 19.67 4.08
N ALA A 72 -3.13 20.49 3.03
CA ALA A 72 -4.40 20.84 2.39
C ALA A 72 -5.08 19.60 1.76
N TRP A 73 -4.31 18.75 1.06
CA TRP A 73 -4.81 17.46 0.56
C TRP A 73 -5.28 16.54 1.69
N GLU A 74 -4.54 16.47 2.81
CA GLU A 74 -4.95 15.67 3.97
C GLU A 74 -6.26 16.15 4.61
N ALA A 75 -6.45 17.47 4.72
CA ALA A 75 -7.69 18.04 5.23
C ALA A 75 -8.88 17.63 4.35
N LEU A 76 -8.74 17.77 3.03
CA LEU A 76 -9.77 17.35 2.08
C LEU A 76 -10.09 15.85 2.16
N ILE A 77 -9.07 14.99 2.29
CA ILE A 77 -9.25 13.54 2.47
C ILE A 77 -10.01 13.26 3.76
N ARG A 78 -9.61 13.88 4.87
CA ARG A 78 -10.26 13.72 6.18
C ARG A 78 -11.74 14.08 6.11
N ASP A 79 -12.05 15.21 5.50
CA ASP A 79 -13.42 15.71 5.34
C ASP A 79 -14.25 14.75 4.48
N THR A 80 -13.69 14.29 3.37
CA THR A 80 -14.36 13.34 2.47
C THR A 80 -14.66 12.02 3.17
N LEU A 81 -13.69 11.44 3.89
CA LEU A 81 -13.85 10.18 4.63
C LEU A 81 -14.83 10.30 5.80
N THR A 82 -15.00 11.50 6.36
CA THR A 82 -15.92 11.77 7.48
C THR A 82 -17.36 11.98 7.01
N ARG A 83 -17.56 12.61 5.84
CA ARG A 83 -18.86 12.95 5.28
C ARG A 83 -19.72 11.74 4.90
N THR A 84 -19.10 10.65 4.47
CA THR A 84 -19.80 9.48 3.91
C THR A 84 -20.24 8.44 4.95
N GLN A 85 -20.60 8.89 6.15
CA GLN A 85 -21.33 8.03 7.09
C GLN A 85 -22.69 7.66 6.47
N PRO A 86 -23.04 6.37 6.28
CA PRO A 86 -24.44 6.02 6.25
C PRO A 86 -25.01 6.44 7.60
N SER A 87 -26.04 7.28 7.61
CA SER A 87 -26.79 7.55 8.83
C SER A 87 -27.30 6.21 9.36
N CYS A 88 -26.62 5.63 10.34
CA CYS A 88 -27.14 4.51 11.10
C CYS A 88 -28.26 5.06 11.97
N SER A 89 -29.43 5.25 11.36
CA SER A 89 -30.69 5.25 12.09
C SER A 89 -30.85 3.82 12.59
N ARG A 90 -30.25 3.51 13.76
CA ARG A 90 -30.69 2.37 14.54
C ARG A 90 -32.20 2.55 14.70
N PRO A 91 -33.07 1.62 14.24
CA PRO A 91 -34.46 1.69 14.61
C PRO A 91 -34.48 1.70 16.13
N LYS A 92 -35.06 2.76 16.71
CA LYS A 92 -35.33 2.83 18.14
C LYS A 92 -36.39 1.78 18.44
N TYR A 93 -35.99 0.52 18.55
CA TYR A 93 -36.76 -0.45 19.29
C TYR A 93 -36.70 0.00 20.75
N ARG A 94 -37.72 0.78 21.13
CA ARG A 94 -38.04 1.01 22.54
C ARG A 94 -38.40 -0.35 23.11
N TYR A 95 -37.47 -0.97 23.83
CA TYR A 95 -37.82 -2.00 24.79
C TYR A 95 -38.70 -1.30 25.84
N ARG A 96 -40.03 -1.42 25.71
CA ARG A 96 -40.90 -1.28 26.87
C ARG A 96 -40.72 -2.57 27.65
N SER A 97 -40.11 -2.46 28.82
CA SER A 97 -40.23 -3.49 29.85
C SER A 97 -41.72 -3.65 30.16
N HIS A 98 -42.29 -4.78 29.76
CA HIS A 98 -43.59 -5.21 30.27
C HIS A 98 -43.38 -5.93 31.61
N PRO A 99 -44.28 -5.72 32.58
CA PRO A 99 -44.13 -6.21 33.95
C PRO A 99 -44.37 -7.72 34.05
N ALA A 100 -43.96 -8.25 35.21
CA ALA A 100 -43.88 -9.67 35.55
C ALA A 100 -45.14 -10.50 35.27
N THR A 101 -44.88 -11.76 34.89
CA THR A 101 -45.79 -12.90 34.77
C THR A 101 -46.66 -13.16 36.01
N PRO A 102 -47.86 -13.72 35.80
CA PRO A 102 -48.44 -14.70 36.71
C PRO A 102 -48.58 -16.09 36.06
N THR A 103 -48.62 -17.07 36.96
CA THR A 103 -48.52 -18.55 36.85
C THR A 103 -49.83 -19.31 36.51
N ARG A 104 -49.67 -20.61 36.16
CA ARG A 104 -50.64 -21.76 36.14
C ARG A 104 -51.65 -21.78 35.00
N ASP A 105 -52.15 -22.90 34.46
CA ASP A 105 -52.17 -24.37 34.67
C ASP A 105 -52.23 -24.98 33.23
N GLY A 106 -51.73 -26.19 32.89
CA GLY A 106 -52.40 -27.49 33.05
C GLY A 106 -53.04 -28.03 31.73
N SER A 107 -52.95 -29.36 31.52
CA SER A 107 -53.54 -30.24 30.45
C SER A 107 -52.98 -30.13 29.02
N ASP A 108 -52.30 -31.15 28.49
CA ASP A 108 -52.79 -32.44 27.92
C ASP A 108 -53.50 -32.27 26.57
N GLU A 109 -52.92 -32.81 25.48
CA GLU A 109 -53.50 -33.90 24.67
C GLU A 109 -52.85 -34.03 23.26
N LEU A 110 -52.41 -35.28 23.00
CA LEU A 110 -52.56 -36.10 21.77
C LEU A 110 -51.93 -35.69 20.42
N PHE A 111 -50.94 -36.50 20.02
CA PHE A 111 -50.60 -36.97 18.66
C PHE A 111 -51.82 -37.60 17.90
N PRO A 112 -51.78 -38.02 16.60
CA PRO A 112 -50.62 -38.41 15.76
C PRO A 112 -50.70 -38.15 14.22
N GLY A 113 -49.60 -38.49 13.52
CA GLY A 113 -49.58 -39.04 12.15
C GLY A 113 -49.31 -38.04 11.02
N GLY A 114 -48.42 -38.29 10.05
CA GLY A 114 -47.61 -39.47 9.79
C GLY A 114 -46.75 -39.34 8.52
N THR A 115 -46.10 -40.47 8.25
CA THR A 115 -45.58 -41.00 6.99
C THR A 115 -44.31 -40.43 6.35
N ASP A 116 -43.32 -41.31 6.39
CA ASP A 116 -42.07 -41.41 5.65
C ASP A 116 -42.26 -41.42 4.12
N THR A 117 -41.24 -40.98 3.39
CA THR A 117 -40.84 -41.61 2.12
C THR A 117 -39.35 -41.32 1.87
N GLU A 118 -38.57 -42.40 1.90
CA GLU A 118 -37.20 -42.50 1.40
C GLU A 118 -37.19 -42.46 -0.13
N THR A 119 -36.14 -41.93 -0.73
CA THR A 119 -35.56 -42.43 -1.99
C THR A 119 -34.08 -42.07 -2.03
N ASP A 120 -33.25 -43.11 -1.97
CA ASP A 120 -31.85 -43.13 -2.37
C ASP A 120 -31.74 -43.02 -3.89
N ASP A 121 -30.73 -42.30 -4.38
CA ASP A 121 -30.07 -42.64 -5.64
C ASP A 121 -28.59 -42.24 -5.55
N ASP A 122 -27.76 -43.23 -5.86
CA ASP A 122 -26.32 -43.31 -5.60
C ASP A 122 -25.52 -43.10 -6.91
N ALA A 123 -24.24 -42.71 -6.72
CA ALA A 123 -23.09 -42.98 -7.60
C ALA A 123 -22.71 -41.95 -8.72
N PRO A 124 -21.46 -42.01 -9.27
CA PRO A 124 -20.42 -41.03 -8.94
C PRO A 124 -19.71 -40.42 -10.18
N PHE A 125 -19.08 -39.25 -10.05
CA PHE A 125 -18.24 -38.69 -11.13
C PHE A 125 -16.75 -38.82 -10.80
N SER A 126 -16.09 -39.70 -11.57
CA SER A 126 -14.64 -39.90 -11.62
C SER A 126 -13.95 -38.85 -12.49
N PHE A 127 -12.77 -38.39 -12.04
CA PHE A 127 -11.82 -37.58 -12.79
C PHE A 127 -10.95 -38.44 -13.72
N PRO A 128 -10.65 -38.00 -14.95
CA PRO A 128 -9.58 -38.59 -15.74
C PRO A 128 -8.22 -37.96 -15.42
N VAL A 129 -7.31 -38.82 -14.94
CA VAL A 129 -5.85 -38.67 -14.90
C VAL A 129 -5.29 -39.12 -16.26
N TYR A 130 -4.20 -38.52 -16.76
CA TYR A 130 -3.05 -39.11 -17.53
C TYR A 130 -2.11 -37.96 -18.01
N PRO A 131 -0.83 -38.19 -18.34
CA PRO A 131 0.29 -38.33 -17.40
C PRO A 131 1.43 -37.30 -17.63
N GLU A 132 2.28 -37.10 -16.62
CA GLU A 132 3.58 -36.41 -16.72
C GLU A 132 4.61 -37.28 -17.45
N GLU A 133 5.36 -36.69 -18.39
CA GLU A 133 6.65 -37.20 -18.84
C GLU A 133 7.78 -36.34 -18.24
N TYR A 134 8.52 -36.97 -17.33
CA TYR A 134 9.80 -36.52 -16.81
C TYR A 134 10.92 -36.99 -17.75
N VAL A 135 11.77 -36.08 -18.22
CA VAL A 135 13.09 -36.42 -18.77
C VAL A 135 14.15 -35.93 -17.79
N ALA A 136 14.84 -36.90 -17.18
CA ALA A 136 16.00 -36.68 -16.34
C ALA A 136 17.25 -36.39 -17.18
N ALA A 137 18.07 -35.45 -16.71
CA ALA A 137 19.48 -35.37 -17.08
C ALA A 137 20.33 -35.16 -15.82
N THR A 138 21.26 -36.10 -15.61
CA THR A 138 22.18 -36.25 -14.49
C THR A 138 23.32 -35.21 -14.46
N PRO A 139 23.97 -34.99 -13.30
CA PRO A 139 24.98 -33.94 -13.12
C PRO A 139 26.38 -34.40 -13.56
N ARG A 140 27.21 -33.46 -14.02
CA ARG A 140 28.67 -33.62 -14.12
C ARG A 140 29.38 -32.56 -13.28
N MET A 141 30.18 -33.06 -12.34
CA MET A 141 31.16 -32.36 -11.51
C MET A 141 32.51 -32.15 -12.26
N LEU A 142 33.37 -31.33 -11.65
CA LEU A 142 34.71 -30.79 -12.00
C LEU A 142 34.67 -29.40 -12.67
N GLY A 143 35.35 -28.36 -12.20
CA GLY A 143 36.37 -28.25 -11.15
C GLY A 143 36.82 -26.78 -10.98
N ALA A 144 37.66 -26.56 -9.96
CA ALA A 144 37.97 -25.31 -9.26
C ALA A 144 38.85 -24.26 -9.99
N MET A 145 38.95 -23.08 -9.30
CA MET A 145 39.96 -22.00 -9.38
C MET A 145 39.73 -20.95 -10.50
N VAL A 146 39.81 -19.63 -10.31
CA VAL A 146 40.64 -18.75 -9.45
C VAL A 146 39.92 -17.42 -9.18
N ASP A 147 40.10 -16.85 -7.98
CA ASP A 147 39.68 -15.49 -7.59
C ASP A 147 40.39 -14.39 -8.38
N ILE A 148 39.64 -13.42 -8.92
CA ILE A 148 40.17 -12.12 -9.37
C ILE A 148 39.38 -11.03 -8.66
N GLU A 149 40.03 -10.38 -7.70
CA GLU A 149 39.56 -9.18 -7.02
C GLU A 149 39.54 -7.99 -7.99
N ASP A 150 38.38 -7.36 -8.14
CA ASP A 150 38.20 -6.19 -9.02
C ASP A 150 38.36 -4.89 -8.20
N GLU A 151 39.60 -4.43 -8.05
CA GLU A 151 40.00 -3.26 -7.25
C GLU A 151 39.91 -1.92 -8.02
N GLN A 152 39.09 -1.83 -9.09
CA GLN A 152 39.04 -0.64 -9.96
C GLN A 152 38.04 0.50 -9.60
N PRO A 153 36.94 0.33 -8.85
CA PRO A 153 36.00 1.45 -8.62
C PRO A 153 36.50 2.51 -7.62
N ARG A 154 37.44 2.16 -6.73
CA ARG A 154 37.87 3.03 -5.61
C ARG A 154 38.93 4.06 -6.00
N ALA A 155 39.73 3.79 -7.02
CA ALA A 155 40.81 4.68 -7.46
C ALA A 155 40.26 5.96 -8.13
N GLN A 156 39.20 5.83 -8.93
CA GLN A 156 38.54 6.97 -9.58
C GLN A 156 37.84 7.89 -8.57
N GLN A 157 37.27 7.32 -7.51
CA GLN A 157 36.60 8.08 -6.43
C GLN A 157 37.61 8.92 -5.61
N ARG A 158 38.82 8.41 -5.39
CA ARG A 158 39.91 9.14 -4.70
C ARG A 158 40.57 10.22 -5.57
N ALA A 159 40.63 10.02 -6.89
CA ALA A 159 41.18 11.01 -7.81
C ALA A 159 40.29 12.27 -7.92
N LEU A 160 38.96 12.11 -7.89
CA LEU A 160 37.99 13.21 -7.98
C LEU A 160 37.93 14.08 -6.71
N LEU A 161 38.20 13.50 -5.54
CA LEU A 161 38.20 14.22 -4.25
C LEU A 161 39.41 15.16 -4.05
N LYS A 162 40.46 15.02 -4.88
CA LYS A 162 41.69 15.84 -4.82
C LYS A 162 41.60 17.14 -5.64
N THR A 163 40.59 17.29 -6.48
CA THR A 163 40.43 18.44 -7.39
C THR A 163 39.38 19.48 -6.96
N MET A 164 38.75 19.33 -5.79
CA MET A 164 37.65 20.20 -5.35
C MET A 164 38.08 21.20 -4.26
N SER A 165 37.61 22.45 -4.39
CA SER A 165 37.88 23.56 -3.47
C SER A 165 37.13 23.37 -2.14
N LYS A 166 37.63 23.98 -1.05
CA LYS A 166 37.05 23.86 0.31
C LYS A 166 35.60 24.33 0.43
N THR A 167 35.11 25.17 -0.48
CA THR A 167 33.70 25.62 -0.55
C THR A 167 32.77 24.61 -1.22
N ASP A 168 33.27 23.72 -2.09
CA ASP A 168 32.46 22.68 -2.74
C ASP A 168 32.20 21.44 -1.85
N ARG A 169 32.81 21.42 -0.66
CA ARG A 169 32.64 20.34 0.34
C ARG A 169 31.50 20.58 1.33
N ILE A 170 30.84 21.73 1.29
CA ILE A 170 29.84 22.14 2.29
C ILE A 170 28.40 21.70 1.90
N GLY A 171 28.20 21.03 0.76
CA GLY A 171 26.90 20.47 0.34
C GLY A 171 26.73 18.95 0.50
N LEU A 172 27.71 18.25 1.09
CA LEU A 172 27.78 16.77 1.12
C LEU A 172 27.80 16.17 2.52
N ALA A 173 27.26 16.87 3.52
CA ALA A 173 27.12 16.36 4.87
C ALA A 173 25.63 16.27 5.24
N TRP A 174 24.98 15.19 4.79
CA TRP A 174 23.80 14.66 5.48
C TRP A 174 24.26 13.49 6.35
N PRO A 175 24.42 13.68 7.67
CA PRO A 175 24.15 12.64 8.63
C PRO A 175 22.82 12.96 9.30
N GLU A 176 21.80 12.13 9.13
CA GLU A 176 20.74 12.11 10.15
C GLU A 176 21.37 11.61 11.45
N GLN A 177 21.28 12.41 12.50
CA GLN A 177 21.51 11.96 13.87
C GLN A 177 20.37 11.00 14.24
N PRO A 178 20.64 9.85 14.87
CA PRO A 178 19.60 9.03 15.46
C PRO A 178 18.85 9.84 16.52
N LEU A 179 17.51 9.83 16.46
CA LEU A 179 16.68 10.17 17.61
C LEU A 179 16.87 9.08 18.68
N ASP A 180 17.94 9.22 19.46
CA ASP A 180 18.10 8.54 20.75
C ASP A 180 19.10 9.33 21.60
N LEU A 181 18.59 10.37 22.28
CA LEU A 181 19.31 11.04 23.37
C LEU A 181 18.36 11.91 24.21
N MET A 182 17.35 11.29 24.82
CA MET A 182 16.79 11.70 26.12
C MET A 182 16.13 10.50 26.82
N ALA A 183 16.90 9.48 27.17
CA ALA A 183 16.45 8.44 28.10
C ALA A 183 17.61 7.65 28.73
N THR A 184 18.60 8.34 29.30
CA THR A 184 19.54 7.69 30.23
C THR A 184 19.83 8.61 31.41
N ALA A 185 18.89 8.65 32.34
CA ALA A 185 19.19 8.84 33.75
C ALA A 185 18.15 8.08 34.59
N SER A 186 18.64 7.08 35.31
CA SER A 186 18.04 6.38 36.46
C SER A 186 17.55 4.95 36.20
N LEU A 187 18.51 4.02 36.25
CA LEU A 187 18.28 2.65 36.68
C LEU A 187 18.24 2.64 38.22
N ALA A 188 17.08 2.38 38.81
CA ALA A 188 16.96 1.72 40.11
C ALA A 188 15.52 1.23 40.34
N ALA A 189 15.43 -0.03 40.78
CA ALA A 189 14.30 -0.74 41.37
C ALA A 189 13.31 -1.44 40.41
N ALA A 190 13.13 -2.72 40.72
CA ALA A 190 12.30 -3.72 40.07
C ALA A 190 10.83 -3.67 40.54
N ASP A 191 10.03 -4.46 39.82
CA ASP A 191 8.65 -4.90 40.06
C ASP A 191 7.49 -3.97 39.65
N ASP A 192 6.48 -4.64 39.07
CA ASP A 192 5.17 -4.22 38.55
C ASP A 192 5.07 -3.60 37.12
N CYS A 193 4.43 -4.36 36.21
CA CYS A 193 3.68 -3.84 35.05
C CYS A 193 2.69 -2.77 35.54
N PRO A 194 2.43 -1.61 34.86
CA PRO A 194 1.94 -1.54 33.46
C PRO A 194 2.25 -0.22 32.68
N ALA A 195 1.99 -0.15 31.35
CA ALA A 195 1.54 1.06 30.59
C ALA A 195 1.57 0.78 29.07
N MET A 196 0.45 0.66 28.36
CA MET A 196 -0.26 1.79 27.72
C MET A 196 0.72 2.81 27.11
N VAL A 197 0.99 2.65 25.81
CA VAL A 197 1.55 3.74 25.00
C VAL A 197 0.59 4.92 25.10
N PRO A 198 1.03 6.11 25.55
CA PRO A 198 0.15 7.26 25.63
C PRO A 198 -0.33 7.64 24.24
N ASP A 199 -1.63 7.92 24.13
CA ASP A 199 -2.29 8.48 22.94
C ASP A 199 -1.54 9.73 22.48
N LEU A 200 -0.66 9.59 21.48
CA LEU A 200 -0.22 10.69 20.63
C LEU A 200 -1.27 10.92 19.53
N ASP A 201 -2.50 11.21 19.96
CA ASP A 201 -3.45 11.98 19.16
C ASP A 201 -3.01 13.46 19.29
N LEU A 202 -1.95 13.84 18.56
CA LEU A 202 -1.70 15.25 18.27
C LEU A 202 -2.66 15.65 17.14
N ASP A 203 -3.93 15.79 17.50
CA ASP A 203 -4.86 16.67 16.80
C ASP A 203 -4.29 18.09 16.93
N LEU A 204 -3.52 18.53 15.94
CA LEU A 204 -3.10 19.92 15.75
C LEU A 204 -4.31 20.77 15.33
N ASP A 205 -5.33 20.85 16.18
CA ASP A 205 -6.48 21.74 16.03
C ASP A 205 -6.82 22.31 17.40
N GLY A 206 -6.05 23.33 17.84
CA GLY A 206 -6.26 23.84 19.20
C GLY A 206 -5.54 25.10 19.67
N GLU A 207 -4.83 25.87 18.84
CA GLU A 207 -4.19 27.12 19.32
C GLU A 207 -4.25 28.26 18.31
N ALA A 208 -5.45 28.65 17.88
CA ALA A 208 -5.69 29.96 17.24
C ALA A 208 -7.14 30.45 17.35
N ALA A 209 -7.80 30.31 18.51
CA ALA A 209 -9.07 31.01 18.76
C ALA A 209 -9.39 31.10 20.26
N ARG A 210 -8.85 32.12 20.95
CA ARG A 210 -9.43 32.57 22.22
C ARG A 210 -10.75 33.28 21.93
N GLY A 211 -11.84 32.51 21.88
CA GLY A 211 -13.21 33.00 21.87
C GLY A 211 -14.09 31.99 22.61
N HIS A 212 -14.65 32.40 23.75
CA HIS A 212 -15.49 31.56 24.59
C HIS A 212 -16.76 31.12 23.83
N GLY A 213 -16.76 29.87 23.35
CA GLY A 213 -17.92 29.21 22.77
C GLY A 213 -17.98 27.76 23.24
N LYS A 214 -19.15 27.32 23.72
CA LYS A 214 -19.43 25.94 24.17
C LYS A 214 -18.89 24.92 23.16
N LYS A 215 -17.97 24.04 23.60
CA LYS A 215 -17.52 22.86 22.83
C LYS A 215 -18.74 21.98 22.52
N LYS A 216 -19.25 22.04 21.30
CA LYS A 216 -20.12 20.98 20.76
C LYS A 216 -19.26 19.72 20.70
N GLY A 217 -19.72 18.62 21.30
CA GLY A 217 -19.04 17.33 21.24
C GLY A 217 -18.88 16.89 19.79
N GLY A 218 -17.68 17.06 19.23
CA GLY A 218 -17.38 16.70 17.85
C GLY A 218 -17.48 15.19 17.66
N VAL A 219 -18.18 14.76 16.61
CA VAL A 219 -18.19 13.36 16.19
C VAL A 219 -16.76 13.02 15.75
N ARG A 220 -16.12 12.06 16.44
CA ARG A 220 -14.78 11.59 16.08
C ARG A 220 -14.78 11.04 14.66
N SER A 221 -13.80 11.44 13.83
CA SER A 221 -13.69 10.95 12.45
C SER A 221 -13.63 9.40 12.41
N PRO A 222 -14.38 8.74 11.52
CA PRO A 222 -14.40 7.28 11.40
C PRO A 222 -13.07 6.68 10.94
N PHE A 223 -12.19 7.50 10.39
CA PHE A 223 -10.83 7.14 9.97
C PHE A 223 -9.80 7.87 10.83
N VAL A 224 -8.62 7.29 10.94
CA VAL A 224 -7.44 7.88 11.56
C VAL A 224 -6.27 7.80 10.59
N ARG A 225 -5.48 8.87 10.54
CA ARG A 225 -4.25 8.89 9.77
C ARG A 225 -3.15 8.14 10.53
N ILE A 226 -2.47 7.24 9.84
CA ILE A 226 -1.38 6.42 10.37
C ILE A 226 -0.02 6.88 9.83
N VAL A 227 0.04 7.21 8.53
CA VAL A 227 1.26 7.70 7.87
C VAL A 227 0.94 9.02 7.19
N SER A 228 1.88 9.96 7.30
CA SER A 228 1.95 11.21 6.53
C SER A 228 3.42 11.49 6.29
N LYS A 229 3.91 11.25 5.07
CA LYS A 229 5.31 11.51 4.73
C LYS A 229 5.43 12.07 3.34
N GLN A 230 6.13 13.20 3.25
CA GLN A 230 6.54 13.83 2.01
C GLN A 230 8.06 13.69 1.84
N MET A 231 8.48 13.65 0.56
CA MET A 231 9.84 13.78 0.09
C MET A 231 9.81 14.63 -1.18
N VAL A 232 10.16 15.90 -1.06
CA VAL A 232 10.10 16.89 -2.14
C VAL A 232 8.68 16.93 -2.72
N GLY A 233 8.45 16.37 -3.91
CA GLY A 233 7.15 16.33 -4.58
C GLY A 233 6.40 15.01 -4.43
N VAL A 234 6.98 13.99 -3.78
CA VAL A 234 6.33 12.69 -3.56
C VAL A 234 5.74 12.67 -2.16
N PHE A 235 4.47 12.34 -2.04
CA PHE A 235 3.78 12.31 -0.75
C PHE A 235 2.97 11.02 -0.62
N LEU A 236 2.99 10.42 0.58
CA LEU A 236 2.25 9.22 0.92
C LEU A 236 1.50 9.45 2.23
N THR A 237 0.19 9.22 2.19
CA THR A 237 -0.68 9.28 3.36
C THR A 237 -1.50 8.00 3.48
N ILE A 238 -1.59 7.45 4.69
CA ILE A 238 -2.30 6.19 4.97
C ILE A 238 -3.34 6.44 6.05
N TRP A 239 -4.57 6.05 5.76
CA TRP A 239 -5.72 6.21 6.63
C TRP A 239 -6.37 4.86 6.89
N VAL A 240 -6.70 4.56 8.14
CA VAL A 240 -7.37 3.31 8.50
C VAL A 240 -8.65 3.61 9.27
N ARG A 241 -9.64 2.73 9.13
CA ARG A 241 -10.86 2.79 9.95
C ARG A 241 -10.46 2.79 11.42
N ARG A 242 -11.07 3.64 12.24
CA ARG A 242 -10.68 3.85 13.64
C ARG A 242 -10.65 2.55 14.46
N GLY A 243 -11.53 1.60 14.17
CA GLY A 243 -11.54 0.28 14.81
C GLY A 243 -10.30 -0.59 14.49
N LEU A 244 -9.65 -0.38 13.34
CA LEU A 244 -8.46 -1.12 12.91
C LEU A 244 -7.16 -0.56 13.51
N ARG A 245 -7.15 0.69 13.99
CA ARG A 245 -5.96 1.39 14.53
C ARG A 245 -5.17 0.57 15.54
N ARG A 246 -5.86 -0.13 16.45
CA ARG A 246 -5.23 -0.93 17.52
C ARG A 246 -4.50 -2.16 17.00
N CYS A 247 -4.84 -2.60 15.80
CA CYS A 247 -4.23 -3.74 15.12
C CYS A 247 -3.04 -3.32 14.25
N VAL A 248 -2.79 -2.02 14.09
CA VAL A 248 -1.66 -1.50 13.33
C VAL A 248 -0.45 -1.29 14.24
N GLN A 249 0.67 -1.91 13.90
CA GLN A 249 1.93 -1.83 14.65
C GLN A 249 3.13 -1.75 13.69
N ASN A 250 4.34 -1.56 14.23
CA ASN A 250 5.61 -1.63 13.50
C ASN A 250 5.69 -0.70 12.28
N ILE A 251 5.15 0.52 12.41
CA ILE A 251 5.14 1.50 11.33
C ILE A 251 6.55 2.07 11.16
N LYS A 252 7.08 1.97 9.94
CA LYS A 252 8.37 2.53 9.53
C LYS A 252 8.23 3.18 8.16
N VAL A 253 9.00 4.23 7.91
CA VAL A 253 8.97 4.96 6.66
C VAL A 253 10.39 5.14 6.13
N SER A 254 10.57 5.01 4.82
CA SER A 254 11.84 5.14 4.12
C SER A 254 11.67 5.99 2.87
N THR A 255 12.62 6.88 2.60
CA THR A 255 12.58 7.79 1.44
C THR A 255 13.84 7.61 0.59
N VAL A 256 13.67 7.49 -0.72
CA VAL A 256 14.79 7.27 -1.66
C VAL A 256 14.66 8.25 -2.82
N GLY A 257 15.61 9.17 -2.96
CA GLY A 257 15.74 10.03 -4.14
C GLY A 257 16.53 9.35 -5.26
N VAL A 258 16.00 9.39 -6.49
CA VAL A 258 16.61 8.85 -7.73
C VAL A 258 16.69 9.88 -8.85
N GLY A 259 16.52 11.17 -8.54
CA GLY A 259 16.54 12.25 -9.51
C GLY A 259 17.91 12.55 -10.13
N ALA A 260 18.18 13.82 -10.41
CA ALA A 260 19.48 14.29 -10.86
C ALA A 260 20.65 13.73 -10.01
N MET A 261 21.74 13.37 -10.68
CA MET A 261 22.93 12.73 -10.08
C MET A 261 22.66 11.41 -9.31
N GLY A 262 21.49 10.79 -9.45
CA GLY A 262 21.14 9.51 -8.82
C GLY A 262 20.69 9.61 -7.35
N TYR A 263 20.66 10.83 -6.79
CA TYR A 263 20.31 11.06 -5.38
C TYR A 263 19.49 12.34 -5.16
N ILE A 264 19.56 13.30 -6.08
CA ILE A 264 18.98 14.64 -5.90
C ILE A 264 17.70 14.77 -6.70
N GLY A 265 16.60 15.12 -6.03
CA GLY A 265 15.51 15.80 -6.72
C GLY A 265 14.16 15.11 -6.65
N ASN A 266 13.20 15.79 -7.26
CA ASN A 266 11.77 15.54 -7.40
C ASN A 266 11.32 14.13 -7.86
N LYS A 267 12.23 13.16 -7.97
CA LYS A 267 11.99 11.79 -8.41
C LYS A 267 12.52 10.82 -7.37
N GLY A 268 11.77 9.75 -7.13
CA GLY A 268 12.11 8.76 -6.11
C GLY A 268 10.88 8.15 -5.48
N SER A 269 11.01 7.74 -4.23
CA SER A 269 9.97 7.03 -3.50
C SER A 269 9.80 7.49 -2.06
N VAL A 270 8.56 7.42 -1.58
CA VAL A 270 8.21 7.34 -0.15
C VAL A 270 7.62 5.94 0.09
N SER A 271 8.24 5.16 0.96
CA SER A 271 7.85 3.78 1.26
C SER A 271 7.45 3.64 2.73
N ALA A 272 6.34 2.95 3.01
CA ALA A 272 5.87 2.67 4.36
C ALA A 272 5.78 1.16 4.60
N SER A 273 6.44 0.69 5.65
CA SER A 273 6.34 -0.66 6.21
C SER A 273 5.46 -0.62 7.45
N MET A 274 4.53 -1.56 7.57
CA MET A 274 3.70 -1.70 8.77
C MET A 274 3.13 -3.11 8.90
N SER A 275 2.72 -3.46 10.11
CA SER A 275 1.95 -4.68 10.38
C SER A 275 0.49 -4.32 10.62
N ILE A 276 -0.41 -5.15 10.09
CA ILE A 276 -1.83 -5.14 10.47
C ILE A 276 -2.16 -6.55 10.98
N TYR A 277 -2.54 -6.64 12.25
CA TYR A 277 -2.57 -7.91 12.97
C TYR A 277 -1.20 -8.62 12.88
N GLN A 278 -1.14 -9.84 12.37
CA GLN A 278 0.10 -10.62 12.23
C GLN A 278 0.67 -10.59 10.80
N THR A 279 0.14 -9.73 9.92
CA THR A 279 0.55 -9.67 8.51
C THR A 279 1.32 -8.40 8.19
N MET A 280 2.46 -8.55 7.50
CA MET A 280 3.33 -7.43 7.11
C MET A 280 2.96 -6.84 5.75
N PHE A 281 2.82 -5.52 5.71
CA PHE A 281 2.50 -4.72 4.54
C PHE A 281 3.61 -3.75 4.18
N CYS A 282 3.84 -3.55 2.88
CA CYS A 282 4.70 -2.49 2.35
C CYS A 282 3.99 -1.71 1.24
N PHE A 283 4.00 -0.38 1.34
CA PHE A 283 3.43 0.54 0.34
C PHE A 283 4.53 1.44 -0.19
N VAL A 284 4.72 1.47 -1.51
CA VAL A 284 5.81 2.21 -2.16
C VAL A 284 5.22 3.22 -3.14
N CYS A 285 5.16 4.49 -2.75
CA CYS A 285 4.69 5.59 -3.60
C CYS A 285 5.88 6.19 -4.36
N THR A 286 5.80 6.29 -5.68
CA THR A 286 6.93 6.73 -6.51
C THR A 286 6.60 7.80 -7.53
N HIS A 287 7.65 8.52 -7.93
CA HIS A 287 7.65 9.38 -9.08
C HIS A 287 8.94 9.10 -9.86
N LEU A 288 8.83 8.38 -10.98
CA LEU A 288 9.98 7.92 -11.77
C LEU A 288 10.36 8.92 -12.87
N SER A 289 11.54 8.74 -13.47
CA SER A 289 12.04 9.60 -14.53
C SER A 289 11.05 9.77 -15.71
N ALA A 290 10.75 11.03 -16.02
CA ALA A 290 9.86 11.42 -17.10
C ALA A 290 10.56 11.44 -18.48
N GLY A 291 9.75 11.57 -19.54
CA GLY A 291 10.22 11.82 -20.90
C GLY A 291 10.05 10.66 -21.89
N GLU A 292 10.01 11.02 -23.18
CA GLU A 292 9.75 10.14 -24.33
C GLU A 292 10.99 9.86 -25.19
N ARG A 293 12.11 10.57 -24.95
CA ARG A 293 13.35 10.34 -25.70
C ARG A 293 13.86 8.90 -25.52
N PRO A 294 14.55 8.33 -26.53
CA PRO A 294 15.27 7.07 -26.39
C PRO A 294 16.17 7.08 -25.15
N GLY A 295 16.15 5.99 -24.38
CA GLY A 295 16.90 5.86 -23.12
C GLY A 295 16.13 6.20 -21.84
N ASN A 296 15.03 6.97 -21.89
CA ASN A 296 14.24 7.27 -20.69
C ASN A 296 13.57 6.01 -20.09
N LEU A 297 13.23 5.03 -20.93
CA LEU A 297 12.75 3.72 -20.47
C LEU A 297 13.80 3.03 -19.57
N LEU A 298 15.05 2.97 -20.03
CA LEU A 298 16.15 2.38 -19.25
C LEU A 298 16.38 3.14 -17.95
N LYS A 299 16.23 4.47 -17.97
CA LYS A 299 16.33 5.30 -16.77
C LYS A 299 15.23 4.96 -15.76
N ARG A 300 13.98 4.80 -16.18
CA ARG A 300 12.88 4.35 -15.29
C ARG A 300 13.14 2.98 -14.69
N ASN A 301 13.65 2.03 -15.47
CA ASN A 301 14.03 0.72 -14.94
C ASN A 301 15.16 0.84 -13.90
N ALA A 302 16.16 1.68 -14.16
CA ALA A 302 17.24 1.94 -13.21
C ALA A 302 16.74 2.62 -11.92
N ASP A 303 15.81 3.57 -12.04
CA ASP A 303 15.15 4.19 -10.88
C ASP A 303 14.45 3.13 -10.01
N VAL A 304 13.72 2.18 -10.62
CA VAL A 304 13.06 1.07 -9.91
C VAL A 304 14.07 0.18 -9.19
N GLN A 305 15.15 -0.21 -9.87
CA GLN A 305 16.22 -1.01 -9.27
C GLN A 305 16.87 -0.30 -8.08
N GLU A 306 17.13 1.00 -8.21
CA GLU A 306 17.73 1.80 -7.15
C GLU A 306 16.80 1.95 -5.93
N ILE A 307 15.49 2.10 -6.14
CA ILE A 307 14.49 2.13 -5.07
C ILE A 307 14.43 0.79 -4.32
N HIS A 308 14.46 -0.34 -5.03
CA HIS A 308 14.57 -1.66 -4.39
C HIS A 308 15.87 -1.80 -3.58
N ARG A 309 16.98 -1.34 -4.14
CA ARG A 309 18.30 -1.45 -3.51
C ARG A 309 18.46 -0.58 -2.26
N ARG A 310 17.82 0.58 -2.21
CA ARG A 310 18.03 1.58 -1.13
C ARG A 310 16.89 1.70 -0.14
N THR A 311 15.67 1.26 -0.47
CA THR A 311 14.60 1.26 0.52
C THR A 311 14.97 0.27 1.63
N ARG A 312 15.15 0.80 2.83
CA ARG A 312 15.51 0.06 4.04
C ARG A 312 14.63 0.53 5.20
N PHE A 313 14.14 -0.41 6.00
CA PHE A 313 13.31 -0.16 7.19
C PHE A 313 14.06 -0.50 8.47
N ALA A 314 14.82 0.46 9.02
CA ALA A 314 15.60 0.27 10.24
C ALA A 314 14.71 -0.20 11.41
N GLY A 315 15.18 -1.19 12.17
CA GLY A 315 14.49 -1.72 13.35
C GLY A 315 15.41 -1.71 14.57
N PRO A 316 14.92 -1.35 15.77
CA PRO A 316 15.68 -1.54 16.99
C PRO A 316 15.83 -3.04 17.26
N GLY A 317 17.07 -3.47 17.56
CA GLY A 317 17.45 -4.71 18.24
C GLY A 317 16.74 -6.01 17.85
N GLY A 318 17.44 -6.92 17.14
CA GLY A 318 17.26 -8.37 17.20
C GLY A 318 15.94 -9.02 16.76
N LEU A 319 14.83 -8.28 16.68
CA LEU A 319 13.54 -8.77 16.21
C LEU A 319 13.56 -8.98 14.69
N GLU A 320 13.00 -10.10 14.23
CA GLU A 320 12.80 -10.45 12.81
C GLU A 320 11.71 -9.56 12.17
N LEU A 321 11.94 -8.26 12.11
CA LEU A 321 11.12 -7.32 11.37
C LEU A 321 11.62 -7.18 9.92
N PRO A 322 10.73 -6.96 8.95
CA PRO A 322 11.10 -6.66 7.57
C PRO A 322 12.13 -5.54 7.48
N ARG A 323 13.18 -5.77 6.70
CA ARG A 323 14.27 -4.82 6.45
C ARG A 323 14.15 -4.23 5.05
N ASP A 324 13.73 -5.05 4.10
CA ASP A 324 13.59 -4.72 2.68
C ASP A 324 12.14 -4.78 2.20
N ILE A 325 11.87 -4.27 1.00
CA ILE A 325 10.53 -4.29 0.40
C ILE A 325 10.01 -5.74 0.32
N TYR A 326 10.81 -6.67 -0.18
CA TYR A 326 10.41 -8.07 -0.42
C TYR A 326 10.30 -8.94 0.84
N ASP A 327 10.68 -8.44 2.01
CA ASP A 327 10.48 -9.13 3.29
C ASP A 327 9.00 -9.08 3.76
N HIS A 328 8.15 -8.33 3.06
CA HIS A 328 6.74 -8.16 3.40
C HIS A 328 5.86 -9.14 2.62
N GLU A 329 4.74 -9.52 3.23
CA GLU A 329 3.83 -10.50 2.66
C GLU A 329 2.84 -9.90 1.66
N ARG A 330 2.53 -8.61 1.81
CA ARG A 330 1.56 -7.85 1.02
C ARG A 330 2.22 -6.54 0.58
N ILE A 331 2.58 -6.43 -0.68
CA ILE A 331 3.33 -5.30 -1.20
C ILE A 331 2.53 -4.60 -2.28
N PHE A 332 2.46 -3.28 -2.21
CA PHE A 332 1.81 -2.45 -3.20
C PHE A 332 2.76 -1.34 -3.65
N TRP A 333 2.84 -1.15 -4.97
CA TRP A 333 3.63 -0.10 -5.58
C TRP A 333 2.72 0.79 -6.39
N LEU A 334 2.73 2.08 -6.08
CA LEU A 334 1.85 3.08 -6.66
C LEU A 334 2.65 4.30 -7.08
N GLY A 335 2.10 5.10 -7.99
CA GLY A 335 2.71 6.37 -8.34
C GLY A 335 2.59 6.75 -9.81
N ASP A 336 3.21 7.89 -10.12
CA ASP A 336 3.54 8.27 -11.49
C ASP A 336 4.83 7.54 -11.90
N LEU A 337 4.64 6.36 -12.51
CA LEU A 337 5.72 5.52 -13.00
C LEU A 337 6.27 6.03 -14.33
N ASN A 338 5.61 7.00 -14.97
CA ASN A 338 6.07 7.72 -16.16
C ASN A 338 6.40 6.86 -17.40
N TYR A 339 6.03 5.57 -17.41
CA TYR A 339 6.15 4.72 -18.60
C TYR A 339 5.21 5.24 -19.69
N ARG A 340 5.67 5.15 -20.94
CA ARG A 340 4.99 5.73 -22.11
C ARG A 340 4.45 4.64 -23.03
N ILE A 341 3.66 5.05 -24.00
CA ILE A 341 3.13 4.17 -25.05
C ILE A 341 3.94 4.39 -26.31
N ASP A 342 4.54 3.33 -26.84
CA ASP A 342 5.39 3.40 -28.04
C ASP A 342 4.54 3.28 -29.31
N VAL A 343 3.65 4.26 -29.52
CA VAL A 343 2.77 4.38 -30.69
C VAL A 343 2.78 5.85 -31.15
N PRO A 344 2.81 6.12 -32.48
CA PRO A 344 2.70 7.48 -32.99
C PRO A 344 1.41 8.17 -32.55
N TYR A 345 1.48 9.48 -32.30
CA TYR A 345 0.39 10.30 -31.77
C TYR A 345 -0.98 10.03 -32.44
N ASP A 346 -1.05 10.13 -33.77
CA ASP A 346 -2.32 10.00 -34.50
C ASP A 346 -2.94 8.59 -34.34
N ARG A 347 -2.10 7.55 -34.32
CA ARG A 347 -2.55 6.17 -34.10
C ARG A 347 -3.00 5.96 -32.66
N THR A 348 -2.31 6.53 -31.68
CA THR A 348 -2.73 6.50 -30.28
C THR A 348 -4.12 7.10 -30.11
N HIS A 349 -4.36 8.27 -30.71
CA HIS A 349 -5.68 8.90 -30.69
C HIS A 349 -6.76 8.06 -31.40
N GLY A 350 -6.43 7.43 -32.52
CA GLY A 350 -7.34 6.51 -33.20
C GLY A 350 -7.76 5.32 -32.30
N LEU A 351 -6.81 4.73 -31.57
CA LEU A 351 -7.10 3.63 -30.64
C LEU A 351 -7.91 4.09 -29.42
N ILE A 352 -7.60 5.28 -28.88
CA ILE A 352 -8.38 5.88 -27.79
C ILE A 352 -9.81 6.17 -28.23
N ALA A 353 -10.01 6.73 -29.42
CA ALA A 353 -11.33 7.02 -29.96
C ALA A 353 -12.15 5.74 -30.21
N ALA A 354 -11.48 4.64 -30.59
CA ALA A 354 -12.09 3.32 -30.71
C ALA A 354 -12.26 2.58 -29.37
N MET A 355 -11.75 3.13 -28.27
CA MET A 355 -11.67 2.48 -26.96
C MET A 355 -10.97 1.11 -26.99
N ASP A 356 -10.01 0.92 -27.91
CA ASP A 356 -9.23 -0.31 -28.05
C ASP A 356 -8.05 -0.32 -27.07
N TRP A 357 -8.39 -0.48 -25.79
CA TRP A 357 -7.41 -0.55 -24.70
C TRP A 357 -6.46 -1.75 -24.81
N PRO A 358 -6.91 -2.97 -25.22
CA PRO A 358 -6.00 -4.11 -25.36
C PRO A 358 -4.87 -3.85 -26.35
N GLN A 359 -5.17 -3.34 -27.55
CA GLN A 359 -4.14 -3.05 -28.55
C GLN A 359 -3.19 -1.95 -28.08
N LEU A 360 -3.72 -0.95 -27.38
CA LEU A 360 -2.92 0.14 -26.82
C LEU A 360 -1.99 -0.35 -25.69
N ALA A 361 -2.50 -1.22 -24.82
CA ALA A 361 -1.75 -1.83 -23.70
C ALA A 361 -0.62 -2.76 -24.16
N GLU A 362 -0.73 -3.40 -25.33
CA GLU A 362 0.39 -4.16 -25.92
C GLU A 362 1.62 -3.28 -26.20
N LYS A 363 1.40 -1.99 -26.44
CA LYS A 363 2.43 -1.00 -26.77
C LYS A 363 2.84 -0.14 -25.58
N ASP A 364 2.25 -0.37 -24.41
CA ASP A 364 2.65 0.22 -23.13
C ASP A 364 4.04 -0.30 -22.72
N GLN A 365 4.95 0.62 -22.39
CA GLN A 365 6.30 0.25 -21.98
C GLN A 365 6.29 -0.60 -20.70
N LEU A 366 5.50 -0.24 -19.67
CA LEU A 366 5.49 -0.96 -18.40
C LEU A 366 4.99 -2.40 -18.56
N LYS A 367 3.87 -2.61 -19.28
CA LYS A 367 3.35 -3.96 -19.57
C LYS A 367 4.39 -4.85 -20.26
N ARG A 368 5.22 -4.27 -21.15
CA ARG A 368 6.30 -5.02 -21.80
C ARG A 368 7.48 -5.28 -20.88
N GLU A 369 7.87 -4.33 -20.03
CA GLU A 369 8.95 -4.54 -19.05
C GLU A 369 8.58 -5.60 -18.01
N LEU A 370 7.33 -5.60 -17.54
CA LEU A 370 6.75 -6.65 -16.68
C LEU A 370 6.85 -8.03 -17.35
N ARG A 371 6.32 -8.16 -18.57
CA ARG A 371 6.33 -9.44 -19.31
C ARG A 371 7.74 -9.97 -19.57
N LYS A 372 8.71 -9.08 -19.75
CA LYS A 372 10.10 -9.41 -20.04
C LYS A 372 10.97 -9.54 -18.79
N GLY A 373 10.41 -9.35 -17.59
CA GLY A 373 11.13 -9.45 -16.31
C GLY A 373 12.24 -8.41 -16.14
N ARG A 374 12.21 -7.28 -16.87
CA ARG A 374 13.30 -6.27 -16.80
C ARG A 374 13.09 -5.23 -15.71
N ALA A 375 11.84 -5.00 -15.33
CA ALA A 375 11.44 -4.22 -14.17
C ALA A 375 10.18 -4.88 -13.59
N PHE A 376 10.02 -4.82 -12.26
CA PHE A 376 8.87 -5.39 -11.57
C PHE A 376 8.66 -6.89 -11.83
N GLU A 377 9.73 -7.69 -11.87
CA GLU A 377 9.63 -9.14 -12.03
C GLU A 377 8.76 -9.76 -10.91
N GLY A 378 7.77 -10.57 -11.29
CA GLY A 378 6.83 -11.22 -10.37
C GLY A 378 5.68 -10.34 -9.86
N TRP A 379 5.66 -9.04 -10.19
CA TRP A 379 4.56 -8.16 -9.82
C TRP A 379 3.34 -8.35 -10.72
N SER A 380 2.17 -8.06 -10.16
CA SER A 380 0.89 -8.13 -10.85
C SER A 380 0.24 -6.74 -10.94
N GLU A 381 -0.36 -6.46 -12.10
CA GLU A 381 -1.13 -5.24 -12.35
C GLU A 381 -2.48 -5.61 -12.97
N GLY A 382 -3.54 -4.89 -12.59
CA GLY A 382 -4.86 -5.02 -13.23
C GLY A 382 -4.86 -4.74 -14.73
N VAL A 383 -5.95 -5.17 -15.38
CA VAL A 383 -6.21 -4.85 -16.79
C VAL A 383 -6.52 -3.36 -16.91
N LEU A 384 -5.94 -2.70 -17.92
CA LEU A 384 -6.16 -1.29 -18.19
C LEU A 384 -7.41 -1.16 -19.07
N GLU A 385 -8.56 -0.93 -18.45
CA GLU A 385 -9.86 -0.78 -19.12
C GLU A 385 -10.33 0.68 -19.21
N PHE A 386 -9.40 1.62 -19.04
CA PHE A 386 -9.65 3.05 -19.01
C PHE A 386 -8.64 3.81 -19.86
N ALA A 387 -9.03 4.99 -20.33
CA ALA A 387 -8.19 5.84 -21.17
C ALA A 387 -6.87 6.26 -20.48
N PRO A 388 -5.78 6.50 -21.23
CA PRO A 388 -4.53 7.04 -20.70
C PRO A 388 -4.71 8.23 -19.76
N THR A 389 -3.93 8.30 -18.69
CA THR A 389 -4.10 9.28 -17.62
C THR A 389 -3.32 10.57 -17.83
N TYR A 390 -2.47 10.62 -18.85
CA TYR A 390 -1.59 11.74 -19.20
C TYR A 390 -1.55 11.90 -20.73
N LYS A 391 -1.34 13.07 -21.35
CA LYS A 391 -1.25 14.43 -20.79
C LYS A 391 -2.48 15.25 -21.19
N TYR A 392 -3.24 15.71 -20.20
CA TYR A 392 -4.45 16.50 -20.41
C TYR A 392 -4.19 18.01 -20.41
N GLU A 393 -5.04 18.76 -21.08
CA GLU A 393 -5.17 20.21 -20.86
C GLU A 393 -5.90 20.44 -19.53
N ILE A 394 -5.25 21.16 -18.61
CA ILE A 394 -5.78 21.45 -17.27
C ILE A 394 -7.17 22.11 -17.37
N GLY A 395 -8.09 21.67 -16.52
CA GLY A 395 -9.47 22.14 -16.50
C GLY A 395 -10.38 21.49 -17.56
N THR A 396 -9.85 20.59 -18.40
CA THR A 396 -10.61 19.95 -19.49
C THR A 396 -10.50 18.43 -19.47
N GLY A 397 -11.29 17.76 -20.33
CA GLY A 397 -11.17 16.33 -20.62
C GLY A 397 -10.37 16.00 -21.88
N LYS A 398 -9.64 16.97 -22.45
CA LYS A 398 -8.93 16.81 -23.73
C LYS A 398 -7.44 16.59 -23.51
N TYR A 399 -6.84 15.73 -24.33
CA TYR A 399 -5.38 15.58 -24.39
C TYR A 399 -4.74 16.78 -25.09
N ILE A 400 -3.54 17.16 -24.66
CA ILE A 400 -2.76 18.23 -25.31
C ILE A 400 -2.36 17.80 -26.73
N GLY A 401 -2.56 18.67 -27.72
CA GLY A 401 -1.97 18.46 -29.05
C GLY A 401 -2.56 19.24 -30.22
N ASP A 402 -3.59 20.06 -30.00
CA ASP A 402 -4.15 20.91 -31.06
C ASP A 402 -3.34 22.20 -31.30
N ASP A 403 -2.58 22.68 -30.30
CA ASP A 403 -1.83 23.95 -30.41
C ASP A 403 -0.33 23.79 -30.73
N GLN A 404 0.13 24.56 -31.72
CA GLN A 404 1.49 24.51 -32.27
C GLN A 404 2.60 24.97 -31.30
N LYS A 405 2.26 25.59 -30.15
CA LYS A 405 3.25 26.20 -29.24
C LYS A 405 3.86 25.23 -28.22
N GLY A 406 3.18 24.13 -27.87
CA GLY A 406 3.60 23.21 -26.79
C GLY A 406 4.28 21.91 -27.25
N GLY A 407 4.19 21.60 -28.54
CA GLY A 407 4.58 20.30 -29.10
C GLY A 407 3.61 19.18 -28.72
N ARG A 408 3.34 18.27 -29.65
CA ARG A 408 2.47 17.10 -29.41
C ARG A 408 3.09 16.20 -28.34
N ARG A 409 2.25 15.67 -27.43
CA ARG A 409 2.62 14.66 -26.43
C ARG A 409 1.67 13.48 -26.59
N THR A 410 2.22 12.30 -26.80
CA THR A 410 1.40 11.10 -26.95
C THR A 410 0.76 10.75 -25.61
N PRO A 411 -0.56 10.49 -25.57
CA PRO A 411 -1.20 10.02 -24.34
C PRO A 411 -0.54 8.76 -23.77
N ALA A 412 -0.45 8.63 -22.45
CA ALA A 412 0.18 7.52 -21.75
C ALA A 412 -0.47 7.17 -20.40
N TRP A 413 -0.39 5.91 -20.00
CA TRP A 413 -0.71 5.46 -18.64
C TRP A 413 0.51 5.62 -17.73
N CYS A 414 0.72 6.85 -17.26
CA CYS A 414 1.82 7.18 -16.36
C CYS A 414 1.54 6.73 -14.92
N ASP A 415 0.29 6.86 -14.48
CA ASP A 415 -0.17 6.64 -13.10
C ASP A 415 -0.65 5.20 -12.92
N ARG A 416 0.00 4.42 -12.04
CA ARG A 416 -0.18 2.96 -11.96
C ARG A 416 -0.24 2.45 -10.53
N VAL A 417 -0.90 1.31 -10.32
CA VAL A 417 -0.88 0.56 -9.06
C VAL A 417 -0.62 -0.92 -9.33
N LEU A 418 0.44 -1.44 -8.74
CA LEU A 418 0.88 -2.84 -8.83
C LEU A 418 0.84 -3.48 -7.44
N SER A 419 0.77 -4.81 -7.43
CA SER A 419 0.80 -5.62 -6.21
C SER A 419 1.76 -6.79 -6.34
N PHE A 420 2.32 -7.22 -5.21
CA PHE A 420 3.18 -8.40 -5.09
C PHE A 420 2.90 -9.11 -3.77
N GLY A 421 3.02 -10.44 -3.78
CA GLY A 421 2.74 -11.30 -2.64
C GLY A 421 1.46 -12.12 -2.83
N LYS A 422 1.20 -13.02 -1.89
CA LYS A 422 0.01 -13.88 -1.87
C LYS A 422 -1.14 -13.20 -1.11
N GLY A 423 -2.35 -13.76 -1.14
CA GLY A 423 -3.47 -13.28 -0.33
C GLY A 423 -3.93 -11.84 -0.65
N VAL A 424 -3.69 -11.39 -1.89
CA VAL A 424 -4.19 -10.12 -2.43
C VAL A 424 -5.02 -10.43 -3.67
N ARG A 425 -6.23 -9.87 -3.73
CA ARG A 425 -7.14 -10.00 -4.88
C ARG A 425 -7.63 -8.62 -5.30
N LEU A 426 -7.40 -8.26 -6.55
CA LEU A 426 -7.89 -7.02 -7.13
C LEU A 426 -9.42 -7.07 -7.29
N LEU A 427 -10.11 -6.05 -6.78
CA LEU A 427 -11.57 -5.91 -6.84
C LEU A 427 -12.01 -4.89 -7.89
N GLY A 428 -11.17 -3.90 -8.18
CA GLY A 428 -11.45 -2.88 -9.19
C GLY A 428 -10.21 -2.05 -9.47
N TYR A 429 -10.06 -1.58 -10.70
CA TYR A 429 -8.95 -0.74 -11.13
C TYR A 429 -9.45 0.25 -12.18
N GLY A 430 -9.29 1.55 -11.92
CA GLY A 430 -9.86 2.58 -12.76
C GLY A 430 -9.23 3.96 -12.52
N ARG A 431 -9.73 4.94 -13.24
CA ARG A 431 -9.38 6.36 -13.06
C ARG A 431 -10.60 7.19 -12.71
N SER A 432 -10.37 8.34 -12.08
CA SER A 432 -11.37 9.39 -11.87
C SER A 432 -11.23 10.49 -12.93
N GLU A 433 -12.31 11.24 -13.16
CA GLU A 433 -12.38 12.29 -14.18
C GLU A 433 -11.95 13.69 -13.70
N LEU A 434 -11.38 13.83 -12.49
CA LEU A 434 -10.89 15.12 -11.98
C LEU A 434 -10.02 15.86 -13.01
N THR A 435 -10.23 17.17 -13.17
CA THR A 435 -9.58 18.00 -14.20
C THR A 435 -8.56 19.00 -13.63
N LEU A 436 -8.26 18.89 -12.33
CA LEU A 436 -7.38 19.85 -11.64
C LEU A 436 -5.93 19.81 -12.17
N SER A 437 -5.47 18.64 -12.59
CA SER A 437 -4.11 18.39 -13.10
C SER A 437 -4.14 18.00 -14.59
N ASP A 438 -2.97 17.98 -15.22
CA ASP A 438 -2.75 17.35 -16.52
C ASP A 438 -2.69 15.82 -16.44
N HIS A 439 -2.81 15.26 -15.23
CA HIS A 439 -3.02 13.86 -14.93
C HIS A 439 -4.45 13.56 -14.44
N LYS A 440 -4.86 12.29 -14.57
CA LYS A 440 -6.11 11.77 -14.00
C LYS A 440 -5.80 10.85 -12.81
N PRO A 441 -6.47 11.02 -11.65
CA PRO A 441 -6.25 10.15 -10.49
C PRO A 441 -6.59 8.69 -10.82
N VAL A 442 -5.80 7.76 -10.32
CA VAL A 442 -6.00 6.31 -10.47
C VAL A 442 -6.33 5.69 -9.13
N THR A 443 -7.22 4.70 -9.12
CA THR A 443 -7.61 3.94 -7.93
C THR A 443 -7.61 2.44 -8.25
N ALA A 444 -7.01 1.65 -7.36
CA ALA A 444 -7.13 0.21 -7.30
C ALA A 444 -7.67 -0.21 -5.94
N THR A 445 -8.73 -1.01 -5.92
CA THR A 445 -9.30 -1.59 -4.70
C THR A 445 -8.93 -3.05 -4.60
N TYR A 446 -8.44 -3.47 -3.44
CA TYR A 446 -8.02 -4.84 -3.17
C TYR A 446 -8.76 -5.43 -1.97
N ALA A 447 -8.99 -6.73 -2.04
CA ALA A 447 -9.22 -7.59 -0.90
C ALA A 447 -7.88 -8.17 -0.46
N ALA A 448 -7.47 -7.93 0.78
CA ALA A 448 -6.21 -8.42 1.33
C ALA A 448 -6.46 -9.27 2.57
N GLU A 449 -5.98 -10.52 2.53
CA GLU A 449 -6.05 -11.44 3.66
C GLU A 449 -5.01 -11.09 4.72
N VAL A 450 -5.46 -11.00 5.98
CA VAL A 450 -4.63 -10.79 7.17
C VAL A 450 -4.82 -11.90 8.18
N GLU A 451 -3.72 -12.26 8.84
CA GLU A 451 -3.69 -13.26 9.90
C GLU A 451 -4.03 -12.62 11.25
N VAL A 452 -5.07 -13.13 11.90
CA VAL A 452 -5.53 -12.69 13.23
C VAL A 452 -5.27 -13.81 14.23
N PHE A 453 -4.56 -13.49 15.31
CA PHE A 453 -4.35 -14.40 16.41
C PHE A 453 -5.64 -14.61 17.21
N CYS A 454 -6.02 -15.87 17.46
CA CYS A 454 -7.21 -16.23 18.23
C CYS A 454 -6.82 -16.97 19.52
N GLY A 455 -6.78 -16.24 20.65
CA GLY A 455 -6.42 -16.82 21.94
C GLY A 455 -7.30 -17.99 22.38
N ARG A 456 -8.60 -17.98 22.03
CA ARG A 456 -9.51 -19.12 22.30
C ARG A 456 -9.13 -20.37 21.52
N LYS A 457 -8.73 -20.21 20.26
CA LYS A 457 -8.25 -21.33 19.45
C LYS A 457 -6.91 -21.85 19.97
N LEU A 458 -6.01 -20.97 20.41
CA LEU A 458 -4.77 -21.39 21.06
C LEU A 458 -5.06 -22.19 22.33
N GLN A 459 -5.93 -21.69 23.21
CA GLN A 459 -6.31 -22.40 24.43
C GLN A 459 -6.89 -23.79 24.11
N ARG A 460 -7.78 -23.90 23.12
CA ARG A 460 -8.31 -25.20 22.67
C ARG A 460 -7.23 -26.12 22.13
N ALA A 461 -6.31 -25.59 21.31
CA ALA A 461 -5.21 -26.38 20.75
C ALA A 461 -4.29 -26.89 21.86
N LEU A 462 -3.96 -26.05 22.85
CA LEU A 462 -3.17 -26.43 24.02
C LEU A 462 -3.88 -27.49 24.86
N THR A 463 -5.17 -27.32 25.15
CA THR A 463 -5.95 -28.33 25.90
C THR A 463 -6.05 -29.67 25.17
N LEU A 464 -6.13 -29.66 23.83
CA LEU A 464 -6.10 -30.90 23.04
C LEU A 464 -4.73 -31.59 23.12
N THR A 465 -3.64 -30.85 22.96
CA THR A 465 -2.29 -31.43 23.11
C THR A 465 -2.01 -31.93 24.52
N ASP A 466 -2.47 -31.21 25.55
CA ASP A 466 -2.31 -31.65 26.94
C ASP A 466 -3.09 -32.95 27.18
N ALA A 467 -4.30 -33.06 26.63
CA ALA A 467 -5.10 -34.28 26.70
C ALA A 467 -4.49 -35.46 25.92
N GLU A 468 -3.88 -35.22 24.75
CA GLU A 468 -3.17 -36.24 23.95
C GLU A 468 -1.87 -36.72 24.63
N VAL A 469 -1.18 -35.81 25.35
CA VAL A 469 -0.02 -36.15 26.17
C VAL A 469 -0.43 -36.95 27.40
N GLU A 470 -1.56 -36.59 28.03
CA GLU A 470 -2.12 -37.34 29.17
C GLU A 470 -2.74 -38.69 28.76
N SER A 471 -3.26 -38.83 27.53
CA SER A 471 -3.79 -40.10 27.02
C SER A 471 -2.70 -41.10 26.60
N GLY A 472 -1.44 -40.69 26.53
CA GLY A 472 -0.30 -41.57 26.28
C GLY A 472 -0.05 -41.92 24.80
N ASP A 473 -0.63 -41.19 23.85
CA ASP A 473 -0.54 -41.50 22.41
C ASP A 473 0.75 -40.98 21.74
N VAL A 474 1.80 -40.67 22.50
CA VAL A 474 3.12 -40.29 21.95
C VAL A 474 3.95 -41.56 21.72
N VAL A 475 3.90 -42.09 20.49
CA VAL A 475 4.90 -43.07 20.03
C VAL A 475 6.22 -42.32 19.82
N VAL A 476 7.13 -42.47 20.79
CA VAL A 476 8.54 -42.10 20.62
C VAL A 476 9.12 -43.05 19.57
N PRO A 477 9.67 -42.58 18.43
CA PRO A 477 10.36 -43.47 17.51
C PRO A 477 11.61 -43.97 18.23
N ASP A 478 11.72 -45.29 18.36
CA ASP A 478 12.92 -45.94 18.89
C ASP A 478 14.15 -45.45 18.12
N LEU A 479 15.00 -44.70 18.82
CA LEU A 479 16.39 -44.49 18.39
C LEU A 479 17.12 -45.79 18.72
N GLU A 480 17.24 -46.67 17.73
CA GLU A 480 18.19 -47.78 17.78
C GLU A 480 19.62 -47.21 17.91
N PHE A 481 20.32 -47.69 18.94
CA PHE A 481 21.68 -47.32 19.35
C PHE A 481 22.76 -47.78 18.36
#